data_AF-A0A954XMD4-F1
#
_entry.id   AF-A0A954XMD4-F1
#
_cell.length_a   1.000
_cell.length_b   1.000
_cell.length_c   1.000
_cell.angle_alpha   90.00
_cell.angle_beta   90.00
_cell.angle_gamma   90.00
#
_symmetry.space_group_name_H-M   'P 1'
#
loop_
_entity.id
_entity.type
_entity.pdbx_description
1 polymer ?
#
loop_
_entity_poly.entity_id
_entity_poly.type
_entity_poly.pdbx_seq_one_letter_code
_entity_poly.pdbx_strand_id
1 'polypeptide(L)'
;MLRCRETDNLAGLKQQTARLESGQVIMDETTEPNYQLLRRIGGIAIGCATQALFLFTVWHLFWFLKDGCPASSIRFAAWDLFLAVQYVVPHSVLLLPAVKKRLLPYITSYFYGSFYCMATCVGLLTAIFLWRGSSSVLWDLQGSAKLAVQVGFGLSWVALFYSLSLTGLGYQTGLTEWVAWLRRQPLERRTFRPRGAYLLLRHPVYLSFLGLIWFTPRMSLDHALLTGIWTTYILVGSVLKDQRLAYYLGQEYRAYAQRVEGYPLVGVGPLARWPEEPAAQAEAPCPTSQRAA
;
A
#
# COMPACT_ATOMS: atom_id res chain seq x y z
N MET A 1 -27.42 -68.13 -11.09
CA MET A 1 -26.58 -67.22 -11.90
C MET A 1 -27.08 -65.78 -11.99
N LEU A 2 -28.29 -65.41 -11.51
CA LEU A 2 -28.77 -64.03 -11.56
C LEU A 2 -28.36 -63.15 -10.37
N ARG A 3 -27.98 -63.74 -9.23
CA ARG A 3 -27.67 -63.01 -7.98
C ARG A 3 -26.21 -62.52 -7.85
N CYS A 4 -25.28 -63.01 -8.68
CA CYS A 4 -23.89 -62.52 -8.73
C CYS A 4 -23.68 -61.31 -9.65
N ARG A 5 -24.61 -61.06 -10.59
CA ARG A 5 -24.48 -59.94 -11.55
C ARG A 5 -24.95 -58.61 -10.96
N GLU A 6 -25.78 -58.67 -9.92
CA GLU A 6 -26.36 -57.49 -9.25
C GLU A 6 -25.40 -56.88 -8.22
N THR A 7 -24.59 -57.71 -7.56
CA THR A 7 -23.58 -57.27 -6.59
C THR A 7 -22.42 -56.51 -7.24
N ASP A 8 -22.04 -56.89 -8.46
CA ASP A 8 -20.99 -56.20 -9.23
C ASP A 8 -21.44 -54.80 -9.70
N ASN A 9 -22.71 -54.66 -10.08
CA ASN A 9 -23.28 -53.36 -10.45
C ASN A 9 -23.40 -52.40 -9.26
N LEU A 10 -23.75 -52.92 -8.07
CA LEU A 10 -23.84 -52.12 -6.84
C LEU A 10 -22.46 -51.71 -6.30
N ALA A 11 -21.43 -52.55 -6.47
CA ALA A 11 -20.06 -52.20 -6.13
C ALA A 11 -19.49 -51.10 -7.05
N GLY A 12 -19.76 -51.20 -8.36
CA GLY A 12 -19.36 -50.19 -9.35
C GLY A 12 -20.04 -48.83 -9.14
N LEU A 13 -21.34 -48.82 -8.83
CA LEU A 13 -22.08 -47.60 -8.52
C LEU A 13 -21.57 -46.92 -7.26
N LYS A 14 -21.26 -47.67 -6.19
CA LYS A 14 -20.67 -47.12 -4.96
C LYS A 14 -19.28 -46.50 -5.19
N GLN A 15 -18.49 -47.07 -6.11
CA GLN A 15 -17.19 -46.53 -6.49
C GLN A 15 -17.32 -45.23 -7.33
N GLN A 16 -18.36 -45.14 -8.17
CA GLN A 16 -18.68 -43.92 -8.92
C GLN A 16 -19.22 -42.80 -8.02
N THR A 17 -20.10 -43.09 -7.06
CA THR A 17 -20.56 -42.08 -6.09
C THR A 17 -19.45 -41.62 -5.16
N ALA A 18 -18.54 -42.51 -4.73
CA ALA A 18 -17.37 -42.13 -3.93
C ALA A 18 -16.39 -41.22 -4.70
N ARG A 19 -16.31 -41.34 -6.03
CA ARG A 19 -15.55 -40.43 -6.91
C ARG A 19 -16.23 -39.07 -7.12
N LEU A 20 -17.56 -39.02 -7.05
CA LEU A 20 -18.33 -37.78 -7.22
C LEU A 20 -18.44 -36.99 -5.91
N GLU A 21 -18.43 -37.67 -4.76
CA GLU A 21 -18.50 -37.05 -3.43
C GLU A 21 -17.14 -36.59 -2.88
N SER A 22 -16.02 -37.05 -3.44
CA SER A 22 -14.68 -36.69 -2.95
C SER A 22 -14.21 -35.29 -3.32
N GLY A 23 -14.99 -34.50 -4.08
CA GLY A 23 -14.71 -33.08 -4.33
C GLY A 23 -13.31 -32.80 -4.91
N GLN A 24 -12.59 -33.82 -5.36
CA GLN A 24 -11.38 -33.70 -6.13
C GLN A 24 -11.82 -33.32 -7.53
N VAL A 25 -12.00 -32.01 -7.72
CA VAL A 25 -11.59 -31.40 -8.98
C VAL A 25 -10.13 -31.83 -9.16
N ILE A 26 -9.93 -32.93 -9.89
CA ILE A 26 -8.69 -33.21 -10.57
C ILE A 26 -8.56 -32.04 -11.54
N MET A 27 -7.95 -30.95 -11.06
CA MET A 27 -7.29 -30.00 -11.93
C MET A 27 -6.22 -30.84 -12.60
N ASP A 28 -6.53 -31.21 -13.83
CA ASP A 28 -5.70 -31.99 -14.72
C ASP A 28 -4.25 -31.50 -14.64
N GLU A 29 -3.41 -32.29 -13.97
CA GLU A 29 -1.99 -32.01 -13.80
C GLU A 29 -1.22 -32.37 -15.09
N THR A 30 -1.93 -32.61 -16.22
CA THR A 30 -1.37 -32.62 -17.57
C THR A 30 -1.39 -31.22 -18.21
N THR A 31 -1.02 -30.19 -17.46
CA THR A 31 -0.69 -28.91 -18.11
C THR A 31 0.66 -29.10 -18.81
N GLU A 32 0.62 -29.30 -20.12
CA GLU A 32 1.76 -29.29 -21.06
C GLU A 32 2.92 -28.42 -20.54
N PRO A 33 4.18 -28.90 -20.54
CA PRO A 33 5.33 -28.17 -19.97
C PRO A 33 5.44 -26.73 -20.50
N ASN A 34 4.97 -26.49 -21.72
CA ASN A 34 4.87 -25.18 -22.35
C ASN A 34 3.95 -24.19 -21.60
N TYR A 35 2.83 -24.65 -21.05
CA TYR A 35 1.88 -23.80 -20.32
C TYR A 35 2.46 -23.34 -18.98
N GLN A 36 3.13 -24.24 -18.25
CA GLN A 36 3.81 -23.91 -17.00
C GLN A 36 4.98 -22.95 -17.25
N LEU A 37 5.72 -23.16 -18.35
CA LEU A 37 6.78 -22.25 -18.79
C LEU A 37 6.23 -20.86 -19.15
N LEU A 38 5.16 -20.79 -19.94
CA LEU A 38 4.50 -19.53 -20.32
C LEU A 38 4.01 -18.74 -19.10
N ARG A 39 3.37 -19.40 -18.14
CA ARG A 39 2.95 -18.76 -16.87
C ARG A 39 4.13 -18.23 -16.07
N ARG A 40 5.23 -18.99 -16.04
CA ARG A 40 6.45 -18.56 -15.33
C ARG A 40 7.10 -17.37 -16.01
N ILE A 41 7.21 -17.37 -17.33
CA ILE A 41 7.72 -16.23 -18.11
C ILE A 41 6.82 -15.00 -17.89
N GLY A 42 5.50 -15.17 -17.96
CA GLY A 42 4.55 -14.09 -17.71
C GLY A 42 4.70 -13.48 -16.31
N GLY A 43 4.82 -14.31 -15.27
CA GLY A 43 5.04 -13.84 -13.91
C GLY A 43 6.38 -13.13 -13.71
N ILE A 44 7.45 -13.57 -14.39
CA ILE A 44 8.74 -12.86 -14.40
C ILE A 44 8.59 -11.50 -15.09
N ALA A 45 7.97 -11.47 -16.27
CA ALA A 45 7.78 -10.25 -17.04
C ALA A 45 6.97 -9.20 -16.26
N ILE A 46 5.89 -9.60 -15.58
CA ILE A 46 5.07 -8.70 -14.74
C ILE A 46 5.91 -8.05 -13.63
N GLY A 47 6.70 -8.84 -12.91
CA GLY A 47 7.52 -8.31 -11.82
C GLY A 47 8.61 -7.35 -12.31
N CYS A 48 9.33 -7.72 -13.39
CA CYS A 48 10.30 -6.84 -14.02
C CYS A 48 9.67 -5.53 -14.53
N ALA A 49 8.53 -5.63 -15.22
CA ALA A 49 7.79 -4.47 -15.72
C ALA A 49 7.32 -3.57 -14.57
N THR A 50 6.88 -4.15 -13.44
CA THR A 50 6.49 -3.39 -12.25
C THR A 50 7.66 -2.59 -11.68
N GLN A 51 8.83 -3.20 -11.53
CA GLN A 51 10.00 -2.50 -10.98
C GLN A 51 10.52 -1.43 -11.95
N ALA A 52 10.52 -1.70 -13.25
CA ALA A 52 10.89 -0.72 -14.27
C ALA A 52 9.93 0.48 -14.27
N LEU A 53 8.62 0.21 -14.22
CA LEU A 53 7.58 1.25 -14.15
C LEU A 53 7.70 2.08 -12.87
N PHE A 54 8.03 1.47 -11.73
CA PHE A 54 8.27 2.17 -10.49
C PHE A 54 9.46 3.14 -10.60
N LEU A 55 10.60 2.68 -11.11
CA LEU A 55 11.79 3.52 -11.31
C LEU A 55 11.50 4.68 -12.28
N PHE A 56 10.84 4.38 -13.39
CA PHE A 56 10.39 5.38 -14.35
C PHE A 56 9.49 6.44 -13.71
N THR A 57 8.57 6.01 -12.84
CA THR A 57 7.65 6.89 -12.12
C THR A 57 8.39 7.78 -11.10
N VAL A 58 9.31 7.22 -10.31
CA VAL A 58 10.11 7.98 -9.33
C VAL A 58 10.95 9.05 -10.02
N TRP A 59 11.55 8.72 -11.17
CA TRP A 59 12.30 9.68 -11.98
C TRP A 59 11.43 10.86 -12.43
N HIS A 60 10.26 10.59 -13.01
CA HIS A 60 9.36 11.65 -13.48
C HIS A 60 8.76 12.46 -12.32
N LEU A 61 8.45 11.80 -11.20
CA LEU A 61 7.96 12.45 -9.99
C LEU A 61 8.97 13.47 -9.45
N PHE A 62 10.27 13.15 -9.47
CA PHE A 62 11.32 14.07 -9.04
C PHE A 62 11.28 15.38 -9.83
N TRP A 63 11.28 15.29 -11.17
CA TRP A 63 11.26 16.47 -12.04
C TRP A 63 9.94 17.24 -11.95
N PHE A 64 8.82 16.51 -11.88
CA PHE A 64 7.50 17.11 -11.72
C PHE A 64 7.40 17.96 -10.45
N LEU A 65 7.85 17.45 -9.30
CA LEU A 65 7.82 18.19 -8.05
C LEU A 65 8.87 19.30 -7.98
N LYS A 66 10.02 19.13 -8.65
CA LYS A 66 11.11 20.14 -8.64
C LYS A 66 10.80 21.34 -9.53
N ASP A 67 10.35 21.09 -10.76
CA ASP A 67 10.25 22.12 -11.81
C ASP A 67 8.80 22.47 -12.16
N GLY A 68 7.82 21.64 -11.76
CA GLY A 68 6.43 21.80 -12.17
C GLY A 68 6.24 21.59 -13.67
N CYS A 69 5.09 22.03 -14.18
CA CYS A 69 4.80 22.04 -15.62
C CYS A 69 4.84 23.46 -16.18
N PRO A 70 5.29 23.66 -17.43
CA PRO A 70 5.15 24.94 -18.11
C PRO A 70 3.70 25.39 -18.16
N ALA A 71 3.49 26.71 -18.15
CA ALA A 71 2.14 27.29 -18.18
C ALA A 71 1.37 26.85 -19.44
N SER A 72 0.16 26.31 -19.26
CA SER A 72 -0.69 25.82 -20.34
C SER A 72 -2.18 26.10 -20.07
N SER A 73 -2.81 26.89 -20.95
CA SER A 73 -4.26 27.18 -21.07
C SER A 73 -5.05 27.63 -19.81
N ILE A 74 -6.19 28.29 -20.04
CA ILE A 74 -7.00 29.00 -19.01
C ILE A 74 -7.90 28.04 -18.19
N ARG A 75 -8.12 26.79 -18.63
CA ARG A 75 -9.00 25.80 -17.95
C ARG A 75 -8.21 24.74 -17.16
N PHE A 76 -7.24 25.16 -16.35
CA PHE A 76 -6.36 24.26 -15.59
C PHE A 76 -7.06 23.67 -14.35
N ALA A 77 -7.73 24.51 -13.54
CA ALA A 77 -8.16 24.15 -12.19
C ALA A 77 -9.05 22.89 -12.06
N ALA A 78 -10.10 22.76 -12.88
CA ALA A 78 -11.00 21.60 -12.79
C ALA A 78 -10.33 20.29 -13.27
N TRP A 79 -9.47 20.40 -14.29
CA TRP A 79 -8.74 19.26 -14.84
C TRP A 79 -7.65 18.78 -13.87
N ASP A 80 -6.89 19.71 -13.30
CA ASP A 80 -5.83 19.40 -12.34
C ASP A 80 -6.42 18.88 -11.02
N LEU A 81 -7.57 19.42 -10.58
CA LEU A 81 -8.34 18.86 -9.47
C LEU A 81 -8.76 17.43 -9.76
N PHE A 82 -9.30 17.15 -10.95
CA PHE A 82 -9.66 15.80 -11.36
C PHE A 82 -8.44 14.86 -11.36
N LEU A 83 -7.30 15.28 -11.91
CA LEU A 83 -6.07 14.48 -11.93
C LEU A 83 -5.54 14.20 -10.52
N ALA A 84 -5.55 15.20 -9.64
CA ALA A 84 -5.13 15.06 -8.25
C ALA A 84 -6.01 14.04 -7.50
N VAL A 85 -7.33 14.07 -7.71
CA VAL A 85 -8.29 13.14 -7.09
C VAL A 85 -8.22 11.74 -7.71
N GLN A 86 -8.09 11.64 -9.04
CA GLN A 86 -7.98 10.39 -9.80
C GLN A 86 -6.81 9.53 -9.33
N TYR A 87 -5.71 10.12 -8.88
CA TYR A 87 -4.62 9.36 -8.28
C TYR A 87 -4.96 8.89 -6.86
N VAL A 88 -5.42 9.81 -6.02
CA VAL A 88 -5.62 9.59 -4.58
C VAL A 88 -6.70 8.54 -4.29
N VAL A 89 -7.81 8.58 -5.02
CA VAL A 89 -8.97 7.73 -4.75
C VAL A 89 -8.66 6.25 -5.03
N PRO A 90 -8.22 5.82 -6.23
CA PRO A 90 -7.87 4.43 -6.49
C PRO A 90 -6.75 3.92 -5.59
N HIS A 91 -5.72 4.74 -5.34
CA HIS A 91 -4.62 4.39 -4.46
C HIS A 91 -5.10 4.06 -3.03
N SER A 92 -6.04 4.86 -2.50
CA SER A 92 -6.64 4.62 -1.18
C SER A 92 -7.59 3.43 -1.16
N VAL A 93 -8.43 3.30 -2.18
CA VAL A 93 -9.44 2.23 -2.30
C VAL A 93 -8.76 0.85 -2.35
N LEU A 94 -7.65 0.73 -3.07
CA LEU A 94 -6.91 -0.53 -3.13
C LEU A 94 -6.32 -0.93 -1.78
N LEU A 95 -6.03 0.01 -0.87
CA LEU A 95 -5.55 -0.30 0.47
C LEU A 95 -6.65 -0.82 1.43
N LEU A 96 -7.92 -0.78 1.03
CA LEU A 96 -9.03 -1.22 1.88
C LEU A 96 -9.05 -2.75 2.01
N PRO A 97 -9.20 -3.29 3.24
CA PRO A 97 -9.26 -4.74 3.46
C PRO A 97 -10.33 -5.45 2.63
N ALA A 98 -11.50 -4.80 2.46
CA ALA A 98 -12.61 -5.34 1.70
C ALA A 98 -12.30 -5.46 0.19
N VAL A 99 -11.63 -4.45 -0.38
CA VAL A 99 -11.24 -4.45 -1.80
C VAL A 99 -10.16 -5.49 -2.04
N LYS A 100 -9.14 -5.55 -1.16
CA LYS A 100 -8.11 -6.59 -1.20
C LYS A 100 -8.75 -7.99 -1.17
N LYS A 101 -9.66 -8.27 -0.23
CA LYS A 101 -10.36 -9.56 -0.12
C LYS A 101 -11.14 -9.93 -1.39
N ARG A 102 -11.76 -8.95 -2.07
CA ARG A 102 -12.50 -9.16 -3.32
C ARG A 102 -11.59 -9.41 -4.54
N LEU A 103 -10.38 -8.85 -4.55
CA LEU A 103 -9.43 -8.99 -5.66
C LEU A 103 -8.56 -10.24 -5.55
N LEU A 104 -8.30 -10.75 -4.34
CA LEU A 104 -7.46 -11.93 -4.10
C LEU A 104 -7.86 -13.20 -4.88
N PRO A 105 -9.15 -13.49 -5.12
CA PRO A 105 -9.55 -14.63 -5.96
C PRO A 105 -9.09 -14.52 -7.41
N TYR A 106 -8.88 -13.30 -7.92
CA TYR A 106 -8.46 -13.04 -9.30
C TYR A 106 -6.95 -12.82 -9.43
N ILE A 107 -6.35 -12.21 -8.40
CA ILE A 107 -4.92 -11.86 -8.36
C ILE A 107 -4.30 -12.63 -7.20
N THR A 108 -3.47 -13.63 -7.52
CA THR A 108 -2.75 -14.40 -6.52
C THR A 108 -2.05 -13.48 -5.51
N SER A 109 -2.06 -13.84 -4.22
CA SER A 109 -1.46 -13.04 -3.14
C SER A 109 -0.03 -12.55 -3.41
N TYR A 110 0.77 -13.34 -4.15
CA TYR A 110 2.13 -12.98 -4.56
C TYR A 110 2.21 -11.78 -5.52
N PHE A 111 1.19 -11.55 -6.34
CA PHE A 111 1.17 -10.48 -7.35
C PHE A 111 0.34 -9.27 -6.94
N TYR A 112 -0.37 -9.35 -5.81
CA TYR A 112 -1.18 -8.24 -5.33
C TYR A 112 -0.36 -6.98 -5.08
N GLY A 113 0.84 -7.11 -4.48
CA GLY A 113 1.77 -5.99 -4.28
C GLY A 113 2.21 -5.35 -5.60
N SER A 114 2.53 -6.18 -6.60
CA SER A 114 2.91 -5.70 -7.94
C SER A 114 1.75 -4.99 -8.64
N PHE A 115 0.55 -5.57 -8.60
CA PHE A 115 -0.66 -4.96 -9.15
C PHE A 115 -0.94 -3.59 -8.51
N TYR A 116 -0.87 -3.52 -7.18
CA TYR A 116 -1.05 -2.27 -6.43
C TYR A 116 -0.01 -1.22 -6.84
N CYS A 117 1.26 -1.62 -6.95
CA CYS A 117 2.35 -0.74 -7.37
C CYS A 117 2.12 -0.23 -8.80
N MET A 118 1.77 -1.12 -9.75
CA MET A 118 1.48 -0.74 -11.13
C MET A 118 0.31 0.25 -11.21
N ALA A 119 -0.82 -0.05 -10.56
CA ALA A 119 -1.98 0.83 -10.56
C ALA A 119 -1.66 2.22 -9.99
N THR A 120 -0.88 2.26 -8.90
CA THR A 120 -0.40 3.50 -8.29
C THR A 120 0.52 4.27 -9.24
N CYS A 121 1.46 3.59 -9.90
CA CYS A 121 2.39 4.21 -10.84
C CYS A 121 1.66 4.79 -12.06
N VAL A 122 0.71 4.04 -12.64
CA VAL A 122 -0.10 4.52 -13.78
C VAL A 122 -0.93 5.74 -13.38
N GLY A 123 -1.59 5.70 -12.22
CA GLY A 123 -2.35 6.85 -11.73
C GLY A 123 -1.47 8.09 -11.54
N LEU A 124 -0.28 7.91 -10.97
CA LEU A 124 0.67 9.00 -10.73
C LEU A 124 1.26 9.56 -12.03
N LEU A 125 1.67 8.70 -12.97
CA LEU A 125 2.17 9.12 -14.29
C LEU A 125 1.10 9.84 -15.10
N THR A 126 -0.16 9.39 -14.99
CA THR A 126 -1.30 10.07 -15.62
C THR A 126 -1.43 11.49 -15.08
N ALA A 127 -1.34 11.66 -13.75
CA ALA A 127 -1.34 12.99 -13.14
C ALA A 127 -0.15 13.82 -13.63
N ILE A 128 1.07 13.28 -13.63
CA ILE A 128 2.29 13.99 -14.04
C ILE A 128 2.24 14.42 -15.51
N PHE A 129 1.91 13.53 -16.45
CA PHE A 129 2.00 13.82 -17.88
C PHE A 129 0.82 14.65 -18.41
N LEU A 130 -0.34 14.57 -17.77
CA LEU A 130 -1.53 15.33 -18.18
C LEU A 130 -1.73 16.60 -17.37
N TRP A 131 -0.83 16.91 -16.43
CA TRP A 131 -0.88 18.10 -15.61
C TRP A 131 -0.76 19.38 -16.44
N ARG A 132 -1.52 20.42 -16.09
CA ARG A 132 -1.50 21.70 -16.79
C ARG A 132 -0.95 22.79 -15.88
N GLY A 133 0.23 23.31 -16.20
CA GLY A 133 0.83 24.40 -15.42
C GLY A 133 0.02 25.68 -15.48
N SER A 134 -0.02 26.44 -14.39
CA SER A 134 -0.61 27.78 -14.34
C SER A 134 0.45 28.86 -14.56
N SER A 135 0.08 29.96 -15.22
CA SER A 135 0.94 31.14 -15.32
C SER A 135 0.98 31.98 -14.03
N SER A 136 0.02 31.78 -13.13
CA SER A 136 -0.06 32.48 -11.85
C SER A 136 0.92 31.93 -10.84
N VAL A 137 1.83 32.77 -10.36
CA VAL A 137 2.86 32.43 -9.38
C VAL A 137 2.49 33.06 -8.03
N LEU A 138 2.43 32.25 -6.98
CA LEU A 138 2.21 32.71 -5.60
C LEU A 138 3.50 33.24 -4.98
N TRP A 139 4.60 32.51 -5.16
CA TRP A 139 5.93 32.96 -4.77
C TRP A 139 7.02 32.41 -5.69
N ASP A 140 8.09 33.17 -5.82
CA ASP A 140 9.32 32.77 -6.51
C ASP A 140 10.52 33.24 -5.66
N LEU A 141 11.13 32.30 -4.94
CA LEU A 141 12.23 32.57 -4.03
C LEU A 141 13.54 32.71 -4.80
N GLN A 142 14.37 33.66 -4.37
CA GLN A 142 15.68 33.93 -4.95
C GLN A 142 16.79 33.87 -3.90
N GLY A 143 18.04 33.79 -4.36
CA GLY A 143 19.22 33.84 -3.49
C GLY A 143 19.30 32.70 -2.46
N SER A 144 19.62 33.05 -1.21
CA SER A 144 19.80 32.08 -0.11
C SER A 144 18.49 31.36 0.27
N ALA A 145 17.33 32.02 0.16
CA ALA A 145 16.04 31.40 0.44
C ALA A 145 15.72 30.27 -0.55
N LYS A 146 16.01 30.48 -1.84
CA LYS A 146 15.90 29.44 -2.87
C LYS A 146 16.77 28.23 -2.55
N LEU A 147 18.03 28.48 -2.18
CA LEU A 147 18.97 27.42 -1.83
C LEU A 147 18.50 26.63 -0.60
N ALA A 148 18.03 27.31 0.45
CA ALA A 148 17.51 26.67 1.66
C ALA A 148 16.33 25.73 1.35
N VAL A 149 15.39 26.18 0.52
CA VAL A 149 14.24 25.35 0.10
C VAL A 149 14.69 24.16 -0.76
N GLN A 150 15.63 24.36 -1.69
CA GLN A 150 16.18 23.26 -2.50
C GLN A 150 16.92 22.22 -1.64
N VAL A 151 17.65 22.65 -0.62
CA VAL A 151 18.26 21.73 0.36
C VAL A 151 17.17 20.98 1.13
N GLY A 152 16.11 21.67 1.58
CA GLY A 152 14.95 21.03 2.22
C GLY A 152 14.27 19.97 1.34
N PHE A 153 14.12 20.25 0.04
CA PHE A 153 13.61 19.30 -0.95
C PHE A 153 14.51 18.07 -1.08
N GLY A 154 15.83 18.27 -1.21
CA GLY A 154 16.80 17.17 -1.26
C GLY A 154 16.80 16.31 0.01
N LEU A 155 16.76 16.95 1.18
CA LEU A 155 16.64 16.27 2.48
C LEU A 155 15.34 15.47 2.59
N SER A 156 14.24 15.96 2.01
CA SER A 156 12.96 15.27 2.00
C SER A 156 13.01 13.98 1.15
N TRP A 157 13.72 14.00 0.01
CA TRP A 157 13.98 12.78 -0.76
C TRP A 157 14.84 11.77 0.01
N VAL A 158 15.92 12.23 0.65
CA VAL A 158 16.78 11.36 1.48
C VAL A 158 15.98 10.75 2.63
N ALA A 159 15.19 11.56 3.34
CA ALA A 159 14.33 11.11 4.42
C ALA A 159 13.26 10.12 3.93
N LEU A 160 12.72 10.32 2.73
CA LEU A 160 11.78 9.39 2.10
C LEU A 160 12.46 8.04 1.89
N PHE A 161 13.56 7.98 1.15
CA PHE A 161 14.26 6.71 0.88
C PHE A 161 14.72 6.01 2.16
N TYR A 162 15.22 6.77 3.14
CA TYR A 162 15.56 6.24 4.45
C TYR A 162 14.34 5.59 5.13
N SER A 163 13.22 6.30 5.19
CA SER A 163 11.97 5.80 5.80
C SER A 163 11.40 4.58 5.07
N LEU A 164 11.51 4.54 3.74
CA LEU A 164 11.14 3.40 2.91
C LEU A 164 12.02 2.18 3.21
N SER A 165 13.34 2.38 3.33
CA SER A 165 14.30 1.31 3.67
C SER A 165 13.99 0.67 5.03
N LEU A 166 13.52 1.47 6.02
CA LEU A 166 13.16 0.97 7.34
C LEU A 166 11.94 0.06 7.30
N THR A 167 10.93 0.41 6.49
CA THR A 167 9.70 -0.39 6.31
C THR A 167 9.84 -1.58 5.38
N GLY A 168 10.90 -1.61 4.57
CA GLY A 168 11.07 -2.56 3.47
C GLY A 168 10.44 -2.02 2.19
N LEU A 169 11.26 -1.44 1.32
CA LEU A 169 10.84 -0.95 0.00
C LEU A 169 10.18 -2.06 -0.83
N GLY A 170 10.64 -3.30 -0.69
CA GLY A 170 10.11 -4.42 -1.45
C GLY A 170 8.63 -4.74 -1.16
N TYR A 171 8.14 -4.49 0.05
CA TYR A 171 6.71 -4.63 0.37
C TYR A 171 5.86 -3.49 -0.22
N GLN A 172 6.48 -2.36 -0.57
CA GLN A 172 5.77 -1.24 -1.19
C GLN A 172 5.68 -1.40 -2.70
N THR A 173 6.72 -1.97 -3.32
CA THR A 173 6.77 -2.21 -4.76
C THR A 173 6.27 -3.60 -5.17
N GLY A 174 5.95 -4.47 -4.21
CA GLY A 174 5.61 -5.88 -4.46
C GLY A 174 6.81 -6.78 -4.79
N LEU A 175 8.03 -6.25 -4.73
CA LEU A 175 9.26 -6.98 -5.00
C LEU A 175 9.46 -8.15 -4.02
N THR A 176 9.13 -7.97 -2.74
CA THR A 176 9.31 -9.04 -1.73
C THR A 176 8.39 -10.22 -2.02
N GLU A 177 7.13 -9.95 -2.29
CA GLU A 177 6.13 -10.98 -2.64
C GLU A 177 6.47 -11.66 -3.98
N TRP A 178 6.93 -10.90 -4.97
CA TRP A 178 7.34 -11.45 -6.26
C TRP A 178 8.60 -12.31 -6.17
N VAL A 179 9.61 -11.90 -5.38
CA VAL A 179 10.82 -12.71 -5.15
C VAL A 179 10.48 -13.99 -4.39
N ALA A 180 9.58 -13.95 -3.40
CA ALA A 180 9.10 -15.15 -2.72
C ALA A 180 8.45 -16.13 -3.71
N TRP A 181 7.63 -15.62 -4.64
CA TRP A 181 7.05 -16.43 -5.72
C TRP A 181 8.13 -17.04 -6.64
N LEU A 182 9.11 -16.26 -7.08
CA LEU A 182 10.22 -16.74 -7.92
C LEU A 182 11.01 -17.87 -7.24
N ARG A 183 11.21 -17.74 -5.93
CA ARG A 183 11.94 -18.70 -5.08
C ARG A 183 11.06 -19.85 -4.57
N ARG A 184 9.76 -19.85 -4.88
CA ARG A 184 8.78 -20.81 -4.38
C ARG A 184 8.74 -20.88 -2.84
N GLN A 185 8.89 -19.74 -2.20
CA GLN A 185 8.84 -19.60 -0.74
C GLN A 185 7.45 -19.09 -0.31
N PRO A 186 6.96 -19.49 0.88
CA PRO A 186 5.73 -18.95 1.42
C PRO A 186 5.86 -17.44 1.70
N LEU A 187 4.75 -16.71 1.58
CA LEU A 187 4.71 -15.31 1.98
C LEU A 187 4.82 -15.21 3.50
N GLU A 188 5.93 -14.66 3.98
CA GLU A 188 6.11 -14.38 5.40
C GLU A 188 5.19 -13.25 5.86
N ARG A 189 4.60 -13.41 7.05
CA ARG A 189 3.84 -12.34 7.68
C ARG A 189 4.83 -11.27 8.15
N ARG A 190 4.61 -10.03 7.70
CA ARG A 190 5.42 -8.89 8.13
C ARG A 190 5.36 -8.73 9.65
N THR A 191 6.51 -8.81 10.31
CA THR A 191 6.64 -8.53 11.74
C THR A 191 6.64 -7.01 11.97
N PHE A 192 5.87 -6.58 12.97
CA PHE A 192 5.85 -5.17 13.36
C PHE A 192 6.99 -4.88 14.33
N ARG A 193 8.04 -4.23 13.85
CA ARG A 193 9.19 -3.80 14.66
C ARG A 193 9.57 -2.36 14.27
N PRO A 194 9.04 -1.34 14.97
CA PRO A 194 9.41 0.05 14.71
C PRO A 194 10.91 0.26 15.02
N ARG A 195 11.61 0.99 14.15
CA ARG A 195 13.05 1.27 14.25
C ARG A 195 13.39 2.59 13.54
N GLY A 196 14.51 3.22 13.90
CA GLY A 196 14.99 4.46 13.29
C GLY A 196 13.96 5.59 13.45
N ALA A 197 13.60 6.27 12.34
CA ALA A 197 12.61 7.35 12.34
C ALA A 197 11.23 6.95 12.91
N TYR A 198 10.86 5.66 12.83
CA TYR A 198 9.61 5.16 13.41
C TYR A 198 9.61 5.16 14.94
N LEU A 199 10.74 5.38 15.61
CA LEU A 199 10.77 5.59 17.06
C LEU A 199 10.45 7.04 17.44
N LEU A 200 10.59 7.98 16.50
CA LEU A 200 10.37 9.41 16.73
C LEU A 200 8.96 9.83 16.30
N LEU A 201 8.47 9.33 15.16
CA LEU A 201 7.13 9.61 14.67
C LEU A 201 6.54 8.41 13.90
N ARG A 202 5.20 8.27 13.88
CA ARG A 202 4.52 7.11 13.26
C ARG A 202 4.54 7.14 11.73
N HIS A 203 4.58 8.32 11.12
CA HIS A 203 4.42 8.50 9.67
C HIS A 203 5.60 9.19 8.96
N PRO A 204 6.84 8.72 9.09
CA PRO A 204 8.01 9.39 8.52
C PRO A 204 8.01 9.43 6.99
N VAL A 205 7.51 8.38 6.32
CA VAL A 205 7.32 8.38 4.86
C VAL A 205 6.39 9.53 4.41
N TYR A 206 5.29 9.72 5.13
CA TYR A 206 4.31 10.75 4.78
C TYR A 206 4.82 12.16 5.09
N LEU A 207 5.55 12.33 6.19
CA LEU A 207 6.22 13.59 6.49
C LEU A 207 7.24 13.96 5.41
N SER A 208 8.01 12.98 4.92
CA SER A 208 8.92 13.20 3.79
C SER A 208 8.18 13.63 2.52
N PHE A 209 7.04 13.00 2.20
CA PHE A 209 6.21 13.42 1.07
C PHE A 209 5.64 14.84 1.24
N LEU A 210 5.23 15.24 2.44
CA LEU A 210 4.83 16.62 2.73
C LEU A 210 5.98 17.59 2.42
N GLY A 211 7.20 17.26 2.83
CA GLY A 211 8.38 18.04 2.47
C GLY A 211 8.58 18.17 0.97
N LEU A 212 8.38 17.09 0.20
CA LEU A 212 8.54 17.10 -1.27
C LEU A 212 7.55 18.01 -2.00
N ILE A 213 6.32 18.14 -1.51
CA ILE A 213 5.27 18.99 -2.14
C ILE A 213 5.27 20.43 -1.62
N TRP A 214 5.90 20.69 -0.46
CA TRP A 214 5.97 22.03 0.12
C TRP A 214 7.29 22.74 -0.19
N PHE A 215 8.41 22.03 -0.24
CA PHE A 215 9.72 22.62 -0.52
C PHE A 215 9.94 22.85 -2.01
N THR A 216 9.14 23.74 -2.59
CA THR A 216 9.36 24.27 -3.94
C THR A 216 9.77 25.75 -3.88
N PRO A 217 10.89 26.14 -4.54
CA PRO A 217 11.30 27.54 -4.58
C PRO A 217 10.34 28.41 -5.38
N ARG A 218 9.60 27.82 -6.33
CA ARG A 218 8.60 28.50 -7.16
C ARG A 218 7.26 27.78 -7.02
N MET A 219 6.32 28.41 -6.33
CA MET A 219 4.97 27.88 -6.15
C MET A 219 4.01 28.58 -7.10
N SER A 220 3.55 27.85 -8.11
CA SER A 220 2.44 28.27 -8.97
C SER A 220 1.09 27.90 -8.35
N LEU A 221 0.01 28.48 -8.87
CA LEU A 221 -1.34 28.24 -8.36
C LEU A 221 -1.79 26.78 -8.54
N ASP A 222 -1.41 26.13 -9.64
CA ASP A 222 -1.68 24.70 -9.88
C ASP A 222 -0.89 23.82 -8.89
N HIS A 223 0.39 24.12 -8.65
CA HIS A 223 1.19 23.39 -7.67
C HIS A 223 0.61 23.59 -6.26
N ALA A 224 0.20 24.80 -5.89
CA ALA A 224 -0.43 25.05 -4.60
C ALA A 224 -1.74 24.26 -4.41
N LEU A 225 -2.54 24.12 -5.48
CA LEU A 225 -3.75 23.29 -5.49
C LEU A 225 -3.40 21.81 -5.27
N LEU A 226 -2.40 21.29 -5.98
CA LEU A 226 -1.87 19.93 -5.76
C LEU A 226 -1.43 19.75 -4.30
N THR A 227 -0.59 20.66 -3.81
CA THR A 227 -0.03 20.63 -2.45
C THR A 227 -1.12 20.64 -1.39
N GLY A 228 -2.17 21.45 -1.55
CA GLY A 228 -3.31 21.48 -0.62
C GLY A 228 -4.09 20.17 -0.60
N ILE A 229 -4.43 19.63 -1.78
CA ILE A 229 -5.17 18.36 -1.91
C ILE A 229 -4.35 17.21 -1.34
N TRP A 230 -3.09 17.09 -1.74
CA TRP A 230 -2.22 16.00 -1.31
C TRP A 230 -1.85 16.10 0.17
N THR A 231 -1.69 17.32 0.72
CA THR A 231 -1.54 17.51 2.17
C THR A 231 -2.75 16.97 2.92
N THR A 232 -3.96 17.37 2.51
CA THR A 232 -5.21 16.89 3.11
C THR A 232 -5.32 15.37 3.01
N TYR A 233 -5.03 14.83 1.84
CA TYR A 233 -5.01 13.39 1.61
C TYR A 233 -4.00 12.68 2.52
N ILE A 234 -2.78 13.18 2.65
CA ILE A 234 -1.75 12.59 3.50
C ILE A 234 -2.20 12.56 4.96
N LEU A 235 -2.78 13.64 5.48
CA LEU A 235 -3.27 13.70 6.86
C LEU A 235 -4.41 12.71 7.10
N VAL A 236 -5.41 12.66 6.21
CA VAL A 236 -6.51 11.69 6.29
C VAL A 236 -5.98 10.25 6.16
N GLY A 237 -5.10 10.01 5.19
CA GLY A 237 -4.45 8.72 4.95
C GLY A 237 -3.62 8.25 6.14
N SER A 238 -3.01 9.17 6.90
CA SER A 238 -2.30 8.88 8.14
C SER A 238 -3.23 8.32 9.21
N VAL A 239 -4.38 8.97 9.42
CA VAL A 239 -5.39 8.51 10.39
C VAL A 239 -5.95 7.14 9.99
N LEU A 240 -6.33 6.99 8.72
CA LEU A 240 -6.86 5.72 8.20
C LEU A 240 -5.82 4.59 8.27
N LYS A 241 -4.54 4.92 8.09
CA LYS A 241 -3.45 3.96 8.24
C LYS A 241 -3.28 3.52 9.68
N ASP A 242 -3.34 4.43 10.66
CA ASP A 242 -3.28 4.08 12.08
C ASP A 242 -4.43 3.14 12.46
N GLN A 243 -5.66 3.45 12.03
CA GLN A 243 -6.83 2.60 12.25
C GLN A 243 -6.66 1.20 11.63
N ARG A 244 -6.17 1.14 10.39
CA ARG A 244 -5.91 -0.14 9.71
C ARG A 244 -4.80 -0.95 10.39
N LEU A 245 -3.74 -0.30 10.87
CA LEU A 245 -2.67 -0.97 11.61
C LEU A 245 -3.16 -1.47 12.96
N ALA A 246 -3.97 -0.68 13.68
CA ALA A 246 -4.61 -1.11 14.91
C ALA A 246 -5.54 -2.31 14.68
N TYR A 247 -6.24 -2.38 13.55
CA TYR A 247 -7.06 -3.55 13.18
C TYR A 247 -6.21 -4.81 12.94
N TYR A 248 -5.09 -4.71 12.22
CA TYR A 248 -4.27 -5.88 11.86
C TYR A 248 -3.27 -6.34 12.92
N LEU A 249 -2.77 -5.41 13.73
CA LEU A 249 -1.74 -5.65 14.75
C LEU A 249 -2.30 -5.62 16.18
N GLY A 250 -3.53 -5.14 16.37
CA GLY A 250 -4.18 -5.11 17.68
C GLY A 250 -3.42 -4.27 18.71
N GLN A 251 -3.22 -4.84 19.90
CA GLN A 251 -2.64 -4.15 21.05
C GLN A 251 -1.17 -3.75 20.84
N GLU A 252 -0.40 -4.49 20.05
CA GLU A 252 1.00 -4.14 19.77
C GLU A 252 1.12 -2.74 19.14
N TYR A 253 0.23 -2.43 18.20
CA TYR A 253 0.23 -1.14 17.52
C TYR A 253 -0.38 -0.03 18.38
N ARG A 254 -1.40 -0.33 19.19
CA ARG A 254 -1.99 0.62 20.15
C ARG A 254 -0.96 1.09 21.18
N ALA A 255 -0.21 0.16 21.77
CA ALA A 255 0.88 0.45 22.70
C ALA A 255 2.02 1.26 22.04
N TYR A 256 2.25 1.06 20.75
CA TYR A 256 3.17 1.90 19.98
C TYR A 256 2.61 3.32 19.78
N ALA A 257 1.32 3.45 19.43
CA ALA A 257 0.67 4.74 19.19
C ALA A 257 0.48 5.60 20.46
N GLN A 258 0.49 4.99 21.64
CA GLN A 258 0.54 5.69 22.94
C GLN A 258 1.91 6.33 23.20
N ARG A 259 2.99 5.72 22.71
CA ARG A 259 4.36 6.19 22.96
C ARG A 259 4.87 7.17 21.91
N VAL A 260 4.42 7.03 20.67
CA VAL A 260 4.95 7.76 19.51
C VAL A 260 3.86 8.58 18.84
N GLU A 261 4.12 9.87 18.62
CA GLU A 261 3.23 10.80 17.92
C GLU A 261 3.17 10.52 16.42
N GLY A 262 2.03 10.83 15.79
CA GLY A 262 1.87 10.70 14.33
C GLY A 262 2.85 11.59 13.56
N TYR A 263 2.94 12.85 13.97
CA TYR A 263 3.82 13.89 13.43
C TYR A 263 4.37 14.75 14.57
N PRO A 264 5.55 15.37 14.39
CA PRO A 264 6.07 16.31 15.37
C PRO A 264 5.08 17.47 15.59
N LEU A 265 4.95 17.92 16.84
CA LEU A 265 4.14 19.07 17.26
C LEU A 265 2.61 18.86 17.17
N VAL A 266 2.13 17.65 16.85
CA VAL A 266 0.69 17.35 16.85
C VAL A 266 0.28 16.89 18.25
N GLY A 267 -0.05 17.86 19.10
CA GLY A 267 -0.44 17.61 20.50
C GLY A 267 -1.89 17.14 20.69
N VAL A 268 -2.77 17.29 19.69
CA VAL A 268 -4.21 16.98 19.80
C VAL A 268 -4.73 16.24 18.56
N GLY A 269 -5.80 15.47 18.75
CA GLY A 269 -6.50 14.75 17.67
C GLY A 269 -5.98 13.34 17.39
N PRO A 270 -6.44 12.68 16.32
CA PRO A 270 -6.18 11.26 16.05
C PRO A 270 -4.71 10.94 15.74
N LEU A 271 -3.93 11.95 15.35
CA LEU A 271 -2.51 11.86 15.05
C LEU A 271 -1.63 12.21 16.25
N ALA A 272 -2.20 12.66 17.36
CA ALA A 272 -1.47 12.76 18.62
C ALA A 272 -1.16 11.35 19.17
N ARG A 273 -0.49 11.30 20.32
CA ARG A 273 -0.38 10.05 21.08
C ARG A 273 -1.78 9.56 21.44
N TRP A 274 -2.02 8.28 21.24
CA TRP A 274 -3.30 7.71 21.64
C TRP A 274 -3.38 7.68 23.16
N PRO A 275 -4.58 7.89 23.74
CA PRO A 275 -4.74 7.79 25.17
C PRO A 275 -4.34 6.39 25.65
N GLU A 276 -3.76 6.33 26.84
CA GLU A 276 -3.63 5.05 27.53
C GLU A 276 -5.05 4.51 27.75
N GLU A 277 -5.28 3.30 27.27
CA GLU A 277 -6.53 2.58 27.54
C GLU A 277 -6.47 2.28 29.05
N PRO A 278 -7.40 2.79 29.88
CA PRO A 278 -7.38 2.51 31.30
C PRO A 278 -7.37 1.00 31.44
N ALA A 279 -6.47 0.46 32.26
CA ALA A 279 -6.34 -0.98 32.48
C ALA A 279 -7.74 -1.55 32.75
N ALA A 280 -8.35 -2.15 31.71
CA ALA A 280 -9.60 -2.85 31.87
C ALA A 280 -9.29 -3.93 32.90
N GLN A 281 -9.94 -3.77 34.04
CA GLN A 281 -9.85 -4.56 35.26
C GLN A 281 -9.30 -5.95 34.96
N ALA A 282 -8.13 -6.25 35.51
CA ALA A 282 -7.63 -7.61 35.64
C ALA A 282 -8.81 -8.51 35.99
N GLU A 283 -9.03 -9.52 35.15
CA GLU A 283 -10.03 -10.56 35.30
C GLU A 283 -10.33 -10.79 36.78
N ALA A 284 -11.54 -10.40 37.23
CA ALA A 284 -12.02 -10.87 38.51
C ALA A 284 -12.00 -12.41 38.41
N PRO A 285 -11.23 -13.13 39.25
CA PRO A 285 -11.20 -14.58 39.17
C PRO A 285 -12.63 -15.09 39.35
N CYS A 286 -13.08 -15.89 38.38
CA CYS A 286 -14.36 -16.57 38.43
C CYS A 286 -14.50 -17.27 39.79
N PRO A 287 -15.57 -17.03 40.58
CA PRO A 287 -15.69 -17.65 41.88
C PRO A 287 -15.78 -19.15 41.68
N THR A 288 -14.74 -19.84 42.13
CA THR A 288 -14.64 -21.29 42.20
C THR A 288 -15.91 -21.81 42.87
N SER A 289 -16.76 -22.52 42.13
CA SER A 289 -17.90 -23.21 42.70
C SER A 289 -17.37 -24.26 43.68
N GLN A 290 -17.42 -23.95 44.97
CA GLN A 290 -17.23 -24.94 46.02
C GLN A 290 -18.29 -26.03 45.81
N ARG A 291 -17.83 -27.25 45.50
CA ARG A 291 -18.60 -28.47 45.69
C ARG A 291 -18.94 -28.56 47.18
N ALA A 292 -20.20 -28.36 47.53
CA ALA A 292 -20.77 -28.88 48.76
C ALA A 292 -21.34 -30.27 48.47
N ALA A 293 -21.06 -31.18 49.41
CA ALA A 293 -21.46 -32.58 49.45
C ALA A 293 -22.99 -32.78 49.52
#